data_AF-A0A0C1KDF9-F1
#
_entry.id   AF-A0A0C1KDF9-F1
#
_cell.length_a   1.000
_cell.length_b   1.000
_cell.length_c   1.000
_cell.angle_alpha   90.00
_cell.angle_beta   90.00
_cell.angle_gamma   90.00
#
_symmetry.space_group_name_H-M   'P 1'
#
loop_
_entity.id
_entity.type
_entity.pdbx_description
1 polymer ?
#
loop_
_entity_poly.entity_id
_entity_poly.type
_entity_poly.pdbx_seq_one_letter_code
_entity_poly.pdbx_strand_id
1 'polypeptide(L)'
;MQKLMQERYIAEPENMSLNEKIQKLALKILFSPDSQEKLSAQQEWDQKGYQHIFRHLTTSPMDNNSPNTTWNQKANEIITSYKVRPVVIHEEEVKQMLGEHFKDLSSDVEANTSTLLQEVHACATSTL
;
A
#
# COMPACT_ATOMS: atom_id res chain seq x y z
N MET A 1 -12.48 2.29 7.02
CA MET A 1 -11.57 3.46 7.07
C MET A 1 -11.93 4.48 8.15
N GLN A 2 -13.17 4.97 8.25
CA GLN A 2 -13.54 5.98 9.27
C GLN A 2 -13.20 5.56 10.71
N LYS A 3 -13.49 4.31 11.08
CA LYS A 3 -13.13 3.75 12.40
C LYS A 3 -11.62 3.78 12.67
N LEU A 4 -10.81 3.42 11.69
CA LEU A 4 -9.34 3.44 11.79
C LEU A 4 -8.82 4.87 12.01
N MET A 5 -9.38 5.85 11.30
CA MET A 5 -9.01 7.26 11.47
C MET A 5 -9.38 7.79 12.85
N GLN A 6 -10.53 7.39 13.39
CA GLN A 6 -10.95 7.75 14.74
C GLN A 6 -10.03 7.13 15.80
N GLU A 7 -9.70 5.85 15.65
CA GLU A 7 -8.74 5.18 16.54
C GLU A 7 -7.37 5.87 16.50
N ARG A 8 -6.89 6.25 15.30
CA ARG A 8 -5.64 7.00 15.16
C ARG A 8 -5.70 8.36 15.81
N TYR A 9 -6.79 9.09 15.66
CA TYR A 9 -6.96 10.39 16.28
C TYR A 9 -6.97 10.32 17.81
N ILE A 10 -7.55 9.26 18.38
CA ILE A 10 -7.55 9.04 19.83
C ILE A 10 -6.13 8.69 20.34
N ALA A 11 -5.39 7.87 19.60
CA ALA A 11 -4.06 7.43 20.00
C ALA A 11 -2.97 8.48 19.79
N GLU A 12 -3.06 9.27 18.72
CA GLU A 12 -2.03 10.22 18.28
C GLU A 12 -2.63 11.60 17.92
N PRO A 13 -3.34 12.28 18.85
CA PRO A 13 -4.07 13.52 18.54
C PRO A 13 -3.15 14.65 18.07
N GLU A 14 -1.95 14.76 18.65
CA GLU A 14 -0.98 15.80 18.30
C GLU A 14 -0.44 15.63 16.88
N ASN A 15 -0.02 14.41 16.51
CA ASN A 15 0.47 14.10 15.17
C ASN A 15 -0.62 14.30 14.11
N MET A 16 -1.86 13.92 14.42
CA MET A 16 -2.99 14.07 13.51
C MET A 16 -3.34 15.54 13.28
N SER A 17 -3.44 16.33 14.36
CA SER A 17 -3.68 17.77 14.30
C SER A 17 -2.55 18.50 13.54
N LEU A 18 -1.30 18.12 13.81
CA LEU A 18 -0.13 18.68 13.14
C LEU A 18 -0.12 18.35 11.65
N ASN A 19 -0.41 17.10 11.27
CA ASN A 19 -0.50 16.70 9.87
C ASN A 19 -1.59 17.48 9.13
N GLU A 20 -2.78 17.63 9.73
CA GLU A 20 -3.88 18.42 9.15
C GLU A 20 -3.46 19.88 8.95
N LYS A 21 -2.79 20.48 9.93
CA LYS A 21 -2.28 21.85 9.83
C LYS A 21 -1.27 22.00 8.69
N ILE A 22 -0.32 21.08 8.59
CA ILE A 22 0.71 21.07 7.54
C ILE A 22 0.06 20.94 6.16
N GLN A 23 -0.90 20.02 5.99
CA GLN A 23 -1.62 19.84 4.72
C GLN A 23 -2.40 21.09 4.31
N LYS A 24 -3.13 21.72 5.26
CA LYS A 24 -3.83 22.98 4.99
C LYS A 24 -2.87 24.09 4.56
N LEU A 25 -1.71 24.18 5.19
CA LEU A 25 -0.69 25.18 4.85
C LEU A 25 -0.10 24.92 3.46
N ALA A 26 0.23 23.66 3.15
CA ALA A 26 0.70 23.24 1.83
C ALA A 26 -0.32 23.56 0.73
N LEU A 27 -1.60 23.28 0.96
CA LEU A 27 -2.68 23.63 0.04
C LEU A 27 -2.80 25.14 -0.18
N LYS A 28 -2.65 25.95 0.87
CA LYS A 28 -2.64 27.42 0.75
C LYS A 28 -1.48 27.91 -0.12
N ILE A 29 -0.28 27.38 0.08
CA ILE A 29 0.91 27.72 -0.72
C ILE A 29 0.66 27.40 -2.20
N LEU A 30 0.12 26.21 -2.49
CA LEU A 30 -0.09 25.74 -3.85
C LEU A 30 -1.24 26.47 -4.56
N PHE A 31 -2.36 26.67 -3.87
CA PHE A 31 -3.63 26.99 -4.50
C PHE A 31 -4.28 28.30 -4.07
N SER A 32 -3.76 29.05 -3.08
CA SER A 32 -4.38 30.33 -2.71
C SER A 32 -4.39 31.29 -3.92
N PRO A 33 -5.48 32.03 -4.19
CA PRO A 33 -5.49 33.06 -5.22
C PRO A 33 -4.77 34.34 -4.77
N ASP A 34 -4.59 34.55 -3.45
CA ASP A 34 -3.94 35.72 -2.89
C ASP A 34 -2.43 35.49 -2.74
N SER A 35 -1.65 36.38 -3.37
CA SER A 35 -0.18 36.33 -3.32
C SER A 35 0.36 36.60 -1.91
N GLN A 36 -0.30 37.45 -1.11
CA GLN A 36 0.13 37.76 0.24
C GLN A 36 -0.10 36.59 1.20
N GLU A 37 -1.22 35.88 1.03
CA GLU A 37 -1.49 34.64 1.78
C GLU A 37 -0.47 33.56 1.44
N LYS A 38 -0.12 33.37 0.16
CA LYS A 38 0.92 32.41 -0.23
C LYS A 38 2.25 32.71 0.45
N LEU A 39 2.66 33.97 0.40
CA LEU A 39 3.95 34.40 0.94
C LEU A 39 3.99 34.24 2.47
N SER A 40 2.90 34.57 3.16
CA SER A 40 2.76 34.36 4.60
C SER A 40 2.77 32.87 4.97
N ALA A 41 2.08 32.03 4.18
CA ALA A 41 2.06 30.59 4.40
C ALA A 41 3.43 29.93 4.18
N GLN A 42 4.17 30.38 3.16
CA GLN A 42 5.53 29.94 2.89
C GLN A 42 6.48 30.33 4.03
N GLN A 43 6.37 31.57 4.55
CA GLN A 43 7.15 32.00 5.70
C GLN A 43 6.87 31.14 6.95
N GLU A 44 5.61 30.84 7.25
CA GLU A 44 5.27 29.94 8.36
C GLU A 44 5.87 28.53 8.14
N TRP A 45 5.81 28.03 6.91
CA TRP A 45 6.37 26.73 6.53
C TRP A 45 7.87 26.63 6.81
N ASP A 46 8.60 27.64 6.35
CA ASP A 46 10.06 27.70 6.46
C ASP A 46 10.50 27.91 7.92
N GLN A 47 9.85 28.83 8.64
CA GLN A 47 10.17 29.12 10.05
C GLN A 47 9.96 27.92 10.96
N LYS A 48 8.93 27.12 10.70
CA LYS A 48 8.58 25.96 11.54
C LYS A 48 9.21 24.66 11.07
N GLY A 49 9.98 24.69 9.98
CA GLY A 49 10.64 23.50 9.44
C GLY A 49 9.65 22.39 9.06
N TYR A 50 8.45 22.77 8.59
CA TYR A 50 7.37 21.80 8.34
C TYR A 50 7.74 20.75 7.29
N GLN A 51 8.71 21.04 6.41
CA GLN A 51 9.26 20.05 5.48
C GLN A 51 9.80 18.79 6.17
N HIS A 52 10.55 18.95 7.27
CA HIS A 52 11.14 17.82 7.99
C HIS A 52 10.07 17.02 8.73
N ILE A 53 9.17 17.74 9.40
CA ILE A 53 8.06 17.16 10.15
C ILE A 53 7.14 16.39 9.22
N PHE A 54 6.79 16.97 8.07
CA PHE A 54 5.95 16.33 7.06
C PHE A 54 6.59 15.03 6.58
N ARG A 55 7.88 15.06 6.22
CA ARG A 55 8.61 13.86 5.78
C ARG A 55 8.53 12.73 6.81
N HIS A 56 8.69 13.05 8.10
CA HIS A 56 8.55 12.06 9.17
C HIS A 56 7.12 11.51 9.27
N LEU A 57 6.11 12.39 9.29
CA LEU A 57 4.71 11.98 9.40
C LEU A 57 4.21 11.16 8.21
N THR A 58 4.80 11.36 7.02
CA THR A 58 4.47 10.63 5.79
C THR A 58 5.50 9.56 5.43
N THR A 59 6.39 9.18 6.35
CA THR A 59 7.39 8.13 6.11
C THR A 59 6.70 6.81 5.76
N SER A 60 7.26 6.06 4.80
CA SER A 60 6.67 4.80 4.35
C SER A 60 6.51 3.84 5.52
N PRO A 61 5.41 3.07 5.63
CA PRO A 61 5.26 2.09 6.70
C PRO A 61 6.27 0.94 6.62
N MET A 62 7.02 0.82 5.52
CA MET A 62 8.09 -0.17 5.36
C MET A 62 9.46 0.33 5.83
N ASP A 63 9.59 1.62 6.13
CA ASP A 63 10.84 2.21 6.60
C ASP A 63 11.03 1.97 8.10
N ASN A 64 12.29 1.82 8.52
CA ASN A 64 12.64 1.64 9.93
C ASN A 64 12.14 2.82 10.77
N ASN A 65 11.52 2.51 11.92
CA ASN A 65 10.93 3.49 12.85
C ASN A 65 9.83 4.37 12.25
N SER A 66 9.16 3.92 11.19
CA SER A 66 8.03 4.66 10.62
C SER A 66 6.86 4.71 11.61
N PRO A 67 6.31 5.91 11.88
CA PRO A 67 5.10 6.05 12.70
C PRO A 67 3.86 5.44 12.03
N ASN A 68 3.94 5.12 10.73
CA ASN A 68 2.83 4.59 9.96
C ASN A 68 2.75 3.05 9.96
N THR A 69 3.75 2.35 10.51
CA THR A 69 3.83 0.88 10.51
C THR A 69 2.58 0.23 11.11
N THR A 70 2.24 0.60 12.35
CA THR A 70 1.10 0.04 13.09
C THR A 70 -0.23 0.33 12.40
N TRP A 71 -0.41 1.55 11.88
CA TRP A 71 -1.65 1.95 11.21
C TRP A 71 -1.82 1.27 9.86
N ASN A 72 -0.73 1.04 9.15
CA ASN A 72 -0.73 0.28 7.91
C ASN A 72 -1.07 -1.20 8.16
N GLN A 73 -0.52 -1.80 9.22
CA GLN A 73 -0.88 -3.16 9.62
C GLN A 73 -2.37 -3.25 9.96
N LYS A 74 -2.90 -2.35 10.79
CA LYS A 74 -4.33 -2.32 11.11
C LYS A 74 -5.21 -2.10 9.87
N ALA A 75 -4.79 -1.24 8.94
CA ALA A 75 -5.50 -1.05 7.68
C ALA A 75 -5.54 -2.35 6.87
N ASN A 76 -4.40 -3.04 6.76
CA ASN A 76 -4.31 -4.32 6.08
C ASN A 76 -5.22 -5.36 6.73
N GLU A 77 -5.19 -5.52 8.04
CA GLU A 77 -6.07 -6.45 8.75
C GLU A 77 -7.56 -6.16 8.48
N ILE A 78 -7.97 -4.89 8.44
CA ILE A 78 -9.35 -4.52 8.10
C ILE A 78 -9.67 -4.93 6.66
N ILE A 79 -8.78 -4.65 5.71
CA ILE A 79 -8.97 -4.93 4.28
C ILE A 79 -8.98 -6.44 4.02
N THR A 80 -8.08 -7.19 4.64
CA THR A 80 -7.87 -8.62 4.41
C THR A 80 -8.70 -9.51 5.33
N SER A 81 -9.52 -8.95 6.23
CA SER A 81 -10.40 -9.72 7.14
C SER A 81 -11.52 -10.50 6.47
N TYR A 82 -11.49 -10.68 5.14
CA TYR A 82 -12.34 -11.64 4.45
C TYR A 82 -12.11 -13.04 5.02
N LYS A 83 -13.01 -13.46 5.92
CA LYS A 83 -13.10 -14.83 6.37
C LYS A 83 -13.52 -15.67 5.17
N VAL A 84 -12.57 -16.36 4.53
CA VAL A 84 -12.87 -17.46 3.62
C VAL A 84 -13.59 -18.51 4.48
N ARG A 85 -14.92 -18.63 4.32
CA ARG A 85 -15.64 -19.74 4.93
C ARG A 85 -15.21 -21.00 4.18
N PRO A 86 -14.63 -22.00 4.85
CA PRO A 86 -14.40 -23.28 4.20
C PRO A 86 -15.76 -23.85 3.81
N VAL A 87 -16.00 -23.98 2.50
CA VAL A 87 -17.15 -24.71 1.99
C VAL A 87 -16.72 -26.17 1.90
N VAL A 88 -17.36 -27.03 2.70
CA VAL A 88 -17.17 -28.47 2.56
C VAL A 88 -18.07 -28.92 1.41
N ILE A 89 -17.45 -29.27 0.28
CA ILE A 89 -18.15 -29.80 -0.88
C ILE A 89 -18.28 -31.31 -0.66
N HIS A 90 -19.51 -31.77 -0.44
CA HIS A 90 -19.80 -33.19 -0.21
C HIS A 90 -20.07 -33.96 -1.51
N GLU A 91 -20.38 -33.26 -2.60
CA GLU A 91 -20.67 -33.84 -3.90
C GLU A 91 -19.38 -34.21 -4.62
N GLU A 92 -19.24 -35.49 -4.95
CA GLU A 92 -18.01 -36.04 -5.55
C GLU A 92 -17.78 -35.50 -6.97
N GLU A 93 -18.85 -35.26 -7.73
CA GLU A 93 -18.81 -34.66 -9.08
C GLU A 93 -18.21 -33.25 -9.05
N VAL A 94 -18.56 -32.44 -8.05
CA VAL A 94 -18.05 -31.07 -7.90
C VAL A 94 -16.59 -31.08 -7.46
N LYS A 95 -16.16 -32.04 -6.62
CA LYS A 95 -14.74 -32.22 -6.28
C LYS A 95 -13.91 -32.59 -7.49
N GLN A 96 -14.41 -33.49 -8.34
CA GLN A 96 -13.70 -33.90 -9.54
C GLN A 96 -13.55 -32.74 -10.52
N MET A 97 -14.64 -32.00 -10.79
CA MET A 97 -14.62 -30.83 -11.65
C MET A 97 -13.67 -29.73 -11.14
N LEU A 98 -13.65 -29.48 -9.82
CA LEU A 98 -12.70 -28.54 -9.21
C LEU A 98 -11.25 -29.03 -9.30
N GLY A 99 -11.01 -30.34 -9.14
CA GLY A 99 -9.68 -30.93 -9.28
C GLY A 99 -9.13 -30.83 -10.70
N GLU A 100 -9.98 -31.04 -11.70
CA GLU A 100 -9.64 -30.85 -13.12
C GLU A 100 -9.34 -29.36 -13.41
N HIS A 101 -10.19 -28.45 -12.95
CA HIS A 101 -9.96 -27.01 -13.11
C HIS A 101 -8.69 -26.52 -12.40
N PHE A 102 -8.35 -27.11 -11.24
CA PHE A 102 -7.11 -26.76 -10.53
C PHE A 102 -5.87 -27.29 -11.26
N LYS A 103 -5.96 -28.47 -11.89
CA LYS A 103 -4.91 -29.01 -12.75
C LYS A 103 -4.69 -28.15 -13.99
N ASP A 104 -5.76 -27.70 -14.64
CA ASP A 104 -5.65 -26.81 -15.79
C ASP A 104 -4.95 -25.49 -15.40
N LEU A 105 -5.36 -24.88 -14.29
CA LEU A 105 -4.73 -23.65 -13.77
C LEU A 105 -3.28 -23.83 -13.34
N SER A 106 -2.87 -25.02 -12.91
CA SER A 106 -1.49 -25.30 -12.48
C SER A 106 -0.59 -25.78 -13.62
N SER A 107 -1.16 -26.40 -14.65
CA SER A 107 -0.44 -26.85 -15.85
C SER A 107 0.12 -25.69 -16.69
N ASP A 108 -0.48 -24.50 -16.61
CA ASP A 108 0.00 -23.29 -17.30
C ASP A 108 1.26 -22.67 -16.65
N VAL A 109 1.59 -23.04 -15.41
CA VAL A 109 2.79 -22.57 -14.70
C VAL A 109 4.03 -23.38 -15.08
N GLU A 110 3.87 -24.69 -15.30
CA GLU A 110 4.95 -25.59 -15.74
C GLU A 110 5.24 -25.47 -17.24
N ALA A 111 4.22 -25.19 -18.06
CA ALA A 111 4.39 -25.01 -19.50
C ALA A 111 5.34 -23.84 -19.82
N ASN A 112 5.18 -22.67 -19.16
CA ASN A 112 5.99 -21.49 -19.41
C ASN A 112 7.45 -21.60 -18.90
N THR A 113 7.70 -22.37 -17.84
CA THR A 113 9.08 -22.52 -17.31
C THR A 113 9.92 -23.45 -18.19
N SER A 114 9.33 -24.50 -18.76
CA SER A 114 10.06 -25.43 -19.65
C SER A 114 10.43 -24.81 -21.00
N THR A 115 9.55 -23.99 -21.59
CA THR A 115 9.83 -23.26 -22.84
C THR A 115 10.87 -22.16 -22.62
N LEU A 116 10.79 -21.40 -21.52
CA LEU A 116 11.83 -20.42 -21.16
C LEU A 116 13.20 -21.08 -20.91
N LEU A 117 13.25 -22.25 -20.27
CA LEU A 117 14.50 -22.99 -20.07
C LEU A 117 15.06 -23.58 -21.39
N GLN A 118 14.20 -24.01 -22.32
CA GLN A 118 14.62 -24.46 -23.65
C GLN A 118 15.13 -23.31 -24.51
N GLU A 119 14.48 -22.14 -24.48
CA GLU A 119 14.95 -20.93 -25.19
C GLU A 119 16.29 -20.43 -24.64
N VAL A 120 16.50 -20.46 -23.32
CA VAL A 120 17.78 -20.11 -22.69
C VAL A 120 18.89 -21.09 -23.10
N HIS A 121 18.60 -22.40 -23.17
CA HIS A 121 19.57 -23.40 -23.64
C HIS A 121 19.89 -23.29 -25.14
N ALA A 122 18.92 -22.91 -25.98
CA ALA A 122 19.11 -22.69 -27.40
C ALA A 122 19.92 -21.41 -27.69
N CYS A 123 19.70 -20.34 -26.92
CA CYS A 123 20.51 -19.12 -27.02
C CYS A 123 21.96 -19.32 -26.55
N ALA A 124 22.20 -20.14 -25.53
CA ALA A 124 23.54 -20.40 -25.01
C ALA A 124 24.42 -21.26 -25.95
N THR A 125 23.81 -22.05 -26.84
CA THR A 125 24.53 -22.95 -27.77
C THR A 125 24.78 -22.34 -29.15
N SER A 126 24.16 -21.19 -29.47
CA SER A 126 24.36 -20.46 -30.74
C SER A 126 25.46 -19.38 -30.67
N THR A 127 26.25 -19.33 -29.59
CA THR A 127 27.31 -18.33 -29.40
C THR A 127 28.72 -18.92 -29.24
N LEU A 128 29.02 -20.02 -29.93
CA LEU A 128 30.37 -20.56 -30.12
C LEU A 128 30.63 -20.91 -31.58
#